data_AF-A0A076H408-F1
#
_entry.id   AF-A0A076H408-F1
#
_cell.length_a   1.000
_cell.length_b   1.000
_cell.length_c   1.000
_cell.angle_alpha   90.00
_cell.angle_beta   90.00
_cell.angle_gamma   90.00
#
_symmetry.space_group_name_H-M   'P 1'
#
loop_
_entity.id
_entity.type
_entity.pdbx_description
1 polymer ?
#
loop_
_entity_poly.entity_id
_entity_poly.type
_entity_poly.pdbx_seq_one_letter_code
_entity_poly.pdbx_strand_id
1 'polypeptide(L)'
;MAESLKQIALRLPPELLERIDKAAKEAGQDRSNFIRACVHQVISGGGLNRYPEIDQLEVVDERSRDVIRSVLARLDRLERAQFGDVTTPDPFT
;
A
#
# COMPACT_ATOMS: atom_id res chain seq x y z
N MET A 1 -6.80 8.36 31.92
CA MET A 1 -5.35 8.18 31.66
C MET A 1 -5.08 8.79 30.30
N ALA A 2 -4.35 9.90 30.21
CA ALA A 2 -4.08 10.54 28.92
C ALA A 2 -2.99 9.73 28.20
N GLU A 3 -3.36 8.96 27.18
CA GLU A 3 -2.40 8.27 26.33
C GLU A 3 -1.46 9.29 25.68
N SER A 4 -0.16 9.10 25.86
CA SER A 4 0.86 9.94 25.22
C SER A 4 0.82 9.71 23.70
N LEU A 5 0.39 10.71 22.94
CA LEU A 5 0.45 10.71 21.49
C LEU A 5 1.92 10.52 21.05
N LYS A 6 2.24 9.34 20.53
CA LYS A 6 3.56 9.06 19.95
C LYS A 6 3.61 9.64 18.55
N GLN A 7 4.55 10.56 18.31
CA GLN A 7 4.75 11.20 17.03
C GLN A 7 5.82 10.46 16.22
N ILE A 8 5.59 10.32 14.91
CA ILE A 8 6.56 9.78 13.95
C ILE A 8 6.79 10.86 12.89
N ALA A 9 8.05 11.24 12.69
CA ALA A 9 8.45 12.16 11.62
C ALA A 9 8.87 11.34 10.39
N LEU A 10 8.20 11.55 9.25
CA LEU A 10 8.53 10.92 7.99
C LEU A 10 9.07 11.97 7.02
N ARG A 11 10.17 11.65 6.33
CA ARG A 11 10.67 12.46 5.21
C ARG A 11 10.19 11.81 3.92
N LEU A 12 9.38 12.55 3.18
CA LEU A 12 8.82 12.11 1.91
C LEU A 12 9.18 13.14 0.83
N PRO A 13 9.38 12.71 -0.42
CA PRO A 13 9.52 13.63 -1.54
C PRO A 13 8.32 14.57 -1.65
N PRO A 14 8.51 15.85 -2.05
CA PRO A 14 7.43 16.83 -2.10
C PRO A 14 6.29 16.40 -3.03
N GLU A 15 6.61 15.80 -4.18
CA GLU A 15 5.63 15.27 -5.14
C GLU A 15 4.73 14.19 -4.53
N LEU A 16 5.28 13.36 -3.64
CA LEU A 16 4.54 12.31 -2.96
C LEU A 16 3.64 12.89 -1.86
N LEU A 17 4.09 13.96 -1.19
CA LEU A 17 3.27 14.68 -0.22
C LEU A 17 2.04 15.31 -0.87
N GLU A 18 2.20 15.96 -2.03
CA GLU A 18 1.09 16.55 -2.77
C GLU A 18 0.05 15.51 -3.19
N ARG A 19 0.51 14.34 -3.66
CA ARG A 19 -0.39 13.22 -4.00
C ARG A 19 -1.15 12.70 -2.78
N ILE A 20 -0.49 12.58 -1.63
CA ILE A 20 -1.13 12.16 -0.38
C ILE A 20 -2.16 13.20 0.07
N ASP A 21 -1.85 14.49 -0.01
CA ASP A 21 -2.78 15.55 0.36
C ASP A 21 -4.03 15.56 -0.52
N LYS A 22 -3.84 15.36 -1.82
CA LYS A 22 -4.95 15.25 -2.76
C LYS A 22 -5.85 14.06 -2.41
N ALA A 23 -5.26 12.89 -2.21
CA ALA A 23 -6.00 11.68 -1.84
C ALA A 23 -6.70 11.80 -0.47
N ALA A 24 -6.05 12.43 0.51
CA ALA A 24 -6.64 12.70 1.82
C ALA A 24 -7.85 13.63 1.69
N LYS A 25 -7.74 14.70 0.88
CA LYS A 25 -8.82 15.64 0.60
C LYS A 25 -9.99 14.96 -0.12
N GLU A 26 -9.72 14.10 -1.10
CA GLU A 26 -10.72 13.30 -1.81
C GLU A 26 -11.45 12.33 -0.87
N ALA A 27 -10.74 11.76 0.11
CA ALA A 27 -11.31 10.93 1.17
C ALA A 27 -12.01 11.74 2.28
N GLY A 28 -11.99 13.07 2.24
CA GLY A 28 -12.55 13.93 3.27
C GLY A 28 -11.82 13.84 4.63
N GLN A 29 -10.55 13.46 4.62
CA GLN A 29 -9.73 13.25 5.81
C GLN A 29 -8.53 14.19 5.86
N ASP A 30 -8.02 14.47 7.06
CA ASP A 30 -6.71 15.08 7.18
C ASP A 30 -5.60 14.07 6.82
N ARG A 31 -4.44 14.60 6.42
CA ARG A 31 -3.27 13.81 6.02
C ARG A 31 -2.90 12.73 7.04
N SER A 32 -2.96 13.04 8.34
CA SER A 32 -2.52 12.11 9.39
C SER A 32 -3.50 10.95 9.55
N ASN A 33 -4.80 11.24 9.53
CA ASN A 33 -5.83 10.21 9.59
C ASN A 33 -5.88 9.35 8.33
N PHE A 34 -5.67 9.95 7.15
CA PHE A 34 -5.55 9.20 5.91
C PHE A 34 -4.39 8.19 5.95
N ILE A 35 -3.19 8.65 6.35
CA ILE A 35 -2.02 7.77 6.47
C ILE A 35 -2.28 6.65 7.50
N ARG A 36 -2.90 6.96 8.65
CA ARG A 36 -3.26 5.96 9.66
C ARG A 36 -4.23 4.91 9.11
N ALA A 37 -5.26 5.33 8.36
CA ALA A 37 -6.22 4.43 7.76
C ALA A 37 -5.58 3.48 6.73
N CYS A 38 -4.70 4.01 5.87
CA CYS A 38 -3.94 3.20 4.93
C CYS A 38 -3.03 2.17 5.63
N VAL A 39 -2.33 2.60 6.68
CA VAL A 39 -1.48 1.70 7.48
C VAL A 39 -2.32 0.63 8.16
N HIS A 40 -3.46 1.01 8.74
CA HIS A 40 -4.38 0.07 9.36
C HIS A 40 -4.84 -0.98 8.36
N GLN A 41 -5.26 -0.62 7.15
CA GLN A 41 -5.69 -1.56 6.11
C GLN A 41 -4.59 -2.55 5.68
N VAL A 42 -3.33 -2.09 5.63
CA VAL A 42 -2.19 -2.96 5.31
C VAL A 42 -1.94 -3.95 6.44
N ILE A 43 -2.00 -3.50 7.70
CA ILE A 43 -1.77 -4.34 8.87
C ILE A 43 -2.94 -5.33 9.08
N SER A 44 -4.17 -4.89 8.85
CA SER A 44 -5.39 -5.70 9.04
C SER A 44 -5.71 -6.65 7.87
N GLY A 45 -4.78 -6.83 6.92
CA GLY A 45 -4.82 -7.96 5.99
C GLY A 45 -5.58 -7.74 4.67
N GLY A 46 -6.02 -6.53 4.34
CA GLY A 46 -6.81 -6.25 3.13
C GLY A 46 -6.08 -6.43 1.78
N GLY A 47 -4.80 -6.80 1.76
CA GLY A 47 -3.98 -6.83 0.55
C GLY A 47 -3.12 -8.08 0.33
N LEU A 48 -3.27 -9.14 1.14
CA LEU A 48 -2.41 -10.33 1.06
C LEU A 48 -3.03 -11.52 0.31
N ASN A 49 -4.34 -11.51 0.04
CA ASN A 49 -5.07 -12.66 -0.55
C ASN A 49 -4.93 -12.83 -2.07
N ARG A 50 -4.04 -12.09 -2.75
CA ARG A 50 -3.98 -12.06 -4.22
C ARG A 50 -2.95 -13.01 -4.85
N TYR A 51 -2.10 -13.64 -4.05
CA TYR A 51 -0.99 -14.46 -4.53
C TYR A 51 -0.81 -15.74 -3.67
N PRO A 52 -1.68 -16.75 -3.83
CA PRO A 52 -1.62 -17.99 -3.05
C PRO A 52 -0.35 -18.82 -3.31
N GLU A 53 0.32 -18.59 -4.44
CA GLU A 53 1.60 -19.23 -4.79
C GLU A 53 2.80 -18.74 -3.97
N ILE A 54 2.68 -17.65 -3.22
CA ILE A 54 3.74 -17.16 -2.31
C ILE A 54 3.98 -18.15 -1.16
N ASP A 55 2.95 -18.89 -0.75
CA ASP A 55 3.08 -19.89 0.33
C ASP A 55 3.83 -21.16 -0.13
N GLN A 56 4.01 -21.34 -1.44
CA GLN A 56 4.75 -22.46 -2.04
C GLN A 56 6.22 -22.12 -2.34
N LEU A 57 6.65 -20.87 -2.14
CA LEU A 57 8.04 -20.45 -2.32
C LEU A 57 8.94 -21.08 -1.24
N GLU A 58 9.93 -21.86 -1.67
CA GLU A 58 11.06 -22.22 -0.81
C GLU A 58 11.84 -20.95 -0.47
N VAL A 59 11.80 -20.58 0.80
CA VAL A 59 12.57 -19.47 1.34
C VAL A 59 13.39 -19.97 2.51
N VAL A 60 14.59 -19.41 2.63
CA VAL A 60 15.55 -19.72 3.70
C VAL A 60 15.03 -19.27 5.08
N ASP A 61 14.16 -18.25 5.11
CA ASP A 61 13.58 -17.68 6.34
C ASP A 61 12.15 -17.18 6.09
N GLU A 62 11.27 -17.35 7.07
CA GLU A 62 9.83 -17.06 6.97
C GLU A 62 9.56 -15.56 6.84
N ARG A 63 10.43 -14.71 7.41
CA ARG A 63 10.35 -13.24 7.21
C ARG A 63 10.62 -12.84 5.76
N SER A 64 11.39 -13.65 5.02
CA SER A 64 11.65 -13.38 3.60
C SER A 64 10.36 -13.52 2.78
N ARG A 65 9.49 -14.47 3.12
CA ARG A 65 8.16 -14.61 2.53
C ARG A 65 7.32 -13.36 2.77
N ASP A 66 7.33 -12.83 4.00
CA ASP A 66 6.57 -11.62 4.33
C ASP A 66 7.06 -10.39 3.56
N VAL A 67 8.38 -10.27 3.38
CA VAL A 67 8.98 -9.20 2.57
C VAL A 67 8.58 -9.34 1.11
N ILE A 68 8.67 -10.55 0.53
CA ILE A 68 8.26 -10.83 -0.86
C ILE A 68 6.76 -10.50 -1.04
N ARG A 69 5.91 -10.93 -0.10
CA ARG A 69 4.48 -10.64 -0.09
C ARG A 69 4.20 -9.14 -0.03
N SER A 70 4.95 -8.40 0.78
CA SER A 70 4.87 -6.94 0.87
C SER A 70 5.28 -6.23 -0.43
N VAL A 71 6.33 -6.72 -1.08
CA VAL A 71 6.83 -6.18 -2.35
C VAL A 71 5.82 -6.42 -3.47
N LEU A 72 5.30 -7.64 -3.61
CA LEU A 72 4.30 -7.98 -4.63
C LEU A 72 2.99 -7.20 -4.45
N ALA A 73 2.50 -7.05 -3.22
CA ALA A 73 1.33 -6.23 -2.95
C ALA A 73 1.53 -4.74 -3.31
N ARG A 74 2.77 -4.23 -3.16
CA ARG A 74 3.12 -2.86 -3.56
C ARG A 74 3.21 -2.72 -5.08
N LEU A 75 3.76 -3.71 -5.77
CA LEU A 75 3.82 -3.75 -7.23
C LEU A 75 2.42 -3.81 -7.84
N ASP A 76 1.51 -4.65 -7.31
CA ASP A 76 0.12 -4.74 -7.76
C ASP A 76 -0.63 -3.40 -7.62
N ARG A 77 -0.41 -2.68 -6.51
CA ARG A 77 -0.98 -1.34 -6.33
C ARG A 77 -0.43 -0.33 -7.33
N LEU A 78 0.87 -0.40 -7.62
CA LEU A 78 1.53 0.47 -8.60
C LEU A 78 1.01 0.17 -10.01
N GLU A 79 0.91 -1.10 -10.37
CA GLU A 79 0.39 -1.56 -11.66
C GLU A 79 -1.04 -1.07 -11.87
N ARG A 80 -1.93 -1.28 -10.90
CA ARG A 80 -3.32 -0.79 -10.96
C ARG A 80 -3.42 0.73 -11.01
N ALA A 81 -2.56 1.43 -10.28
CA ALA A 81 -2.57 2.90 -10.26
C ALA A 81 -2.02 3.50 -11.57
N GLN A 82 -1.16 2.78 -12.28
CA GLN A 82 -0.45 3.28 -13.46
C GLN A 82 -1.06 2.82 -14.78
N PHE A 83 -1.62 1.60 -14.81
CA PHE A 83 -2.17 0.99 -16.03
C PHE A 83 -3.71 0.83 -16.00
N GLY A 84 -4.38 1.10 -14.86
CA GLY A 84 -5.80 0.79 -14.70
C GLY A 84 -6.05 -0.73 -14.73
N ASP A 85 -7.30 -1.18 -14.59
CA ASP A 85 -7.62 -2.60 -14.79
C ASP A 85 -7.16 -3.01 -16.20
N VAL A 86 -6.33 -4.07 -16.27
CA VAL A 86 -5.89 -4.75 -17.50
C VAL A 86 -7.07 -5.53 -18.09
N THR A 87 -8.19 -4.85 -18.29
CA THR A 87 -9.37 -5.29 -19.03
C THR A 87 -9.74 -4.31 -20.14
N THR A 88 -8.95 -3.25 -20.35
CA THR A 88 -9.00 -2.51 -21.60
C THR A 88 -8.22 -3.32 -22.63
N PRO A 89 -8.87 -3.96 -23.61
CA PRO A 89 -8.17 -4.62 -24.69
C PRO A 89 -7.35 -3.56 -25.41
N ASP A 90 -6.13 -3.92 -25.79
CA ASP A 90 -5.24 -3.05 -26.55
C ASP A 90 -5.98 -2.45 -27.77
N PRO A 91 -6.13 -1.12 -27.89
CA PRO A 91 -6.84 -0.49 -29.00
C PRO A 91 -6.06 -0.55 -30.33
N PHE A 92 -4.85 -1.14 -30.32
CA PHE A 92 -4.01 -1.33 -31.50
C PHE A 92 -3.75 -2.81 -31.82
N THR A 93 -4.46 -3.76 -31.19
CA THR A 93 -4.52 -5.18 -31.65
C THR A 93 -5.82 -5.47 -32.37
#